data_AF-A0A7K2P9R2-F1
#
_entry.id   AF-A0A7K2P9R2-F1
#
_cell.length_a   1.000
_cell.length_b   1.000
_cell.length_c   1.000
_cell.angle_alpha   90.00
_cell.angle_beta   90.00
_cell.angle_gamma   90.00
#
_symmetry.space_group_name_H-M   'P 1'
#
loop_
_entity.id
_entity.type
_entity.pdbx_description
1 polymer ?
#
loop_
_entity_poly.entity_id
_entity_poly.type
_entity_poly.pdbx_seq_one_letter_code
_entity_poly.pdbx_strand_id
1 'polypeptide(L)'
;MRTLLITGPGGAGRTTVAAATALTAARQGTRTLLLGTDREDTLGAALGVRTGPAPTPVEPGLTAWRPDAAQGFRDALAALQDRAASALDLLGASRLDPEELTPLPGADDLALLRALREAALAEAHDLLVVDLPPAPRALALLAAPEELRRGLRR
;
A
#
# COMPACT_ATOMS: atom_id res chain seq x y z
N MET A 1 -10.34 -12.23 8.32
CA MET A 1 -9.15 -11.38 8.52
C MET A 1 -9.49 -10.16 9.38
N ARG A 2 -8.73 -9.90 10.45
CA ARG A 2 -8.84 -8.66 11.26
C ARG A 2 -7.83 -7.63 10.75
N THR A 3 -8.20 -6.35 10.72
CA THR A 3 -7.29 -5.27 10.29
C THR A 3 -7.03 -4.31 11.43
N LEU A 4 -5.76 -4.04 11.73
CA LEU A 4 -5.31 -3.05 12.71
C LEU A 4 -4.62 -1.90 11.99
N LEU A 5 -5.24 -0.73 12.07
CA LEU A 5 -4.72 0.51 11.49
C LEU A 5 -4.02 1.31 12.58
N ILE A 6 -2.72 1.53 12.44
CA ILE A 6 -1.92 2.25 13.44
C ILE A 6 -1.51 3.59 12.87
N THR A 7 -1.95 4.67 13.51
CA THR A 7 -1.59 6.05 13.16
C THR A 7 -1.33 6.87 14.42
N GLY A 8 -0.81 8.09 14.27
CA GLY A 8 -0.46 9.00 15.35
C GLY A 8 0.24 10.26 14.83
N PRO A 9 0.70 11.16 15.71
CA PRO A 9 1.52 12.31 15.30
C PRO A 9 2.86 11.85 14.71
N GLY A 10 3.52 12.73 13.95
CA GLY A 10 4.86 12.46 13.41
C GLY A 10 5.87 12.19 14.53
N GLY A 11 6.70 11.16 14.38
CA GLY A 11 7.71 10.78 15.38
C GLY A 11 7.17 10.01 16.61
N ALA A 12 5.88 9.64 16.64
CA ALA A 12 5.27 8.96 17.79
C ALA A 12 5.66 7.46 17.96
N GLY A 13 6.62 6.95 17.21
CA GLY A 13 7.01 5.52 17.26
C GLY A 13 6.03 4.56 16.57
N ARG A 14 5.18 5.08 15.67
CA ARG A 14 4.13 4.33 14.96
C ARG A 14 4.63 3.05 14.28
N THR A 15 5.69 3.15 13.49
CA THR A 15 6.32 2.02 12.78
C THR A 15 6.84 0.97 13.75
N THR A 16 7.44 1.39 14.86
CA THR A 16 7.89 0.50 15.94
C THR A 16 6.71 -0.24 16.57
N VAL A 17 5.62 0.47 16.87
CA VAL A 17 4.41 -0.14 17.43
C VAL A 17 3.78 -1.12 16.43
N ALA A 18 3.75 -0.79 15.13
CA ALA A 18 3.24 -1.68 14.09
C ALA A 18 4.08 -2.95 13.95
N ALA A 19 5.41 -2.81 13.89
CA ALA A 19 6.33 -3.93 13.85
C ALA A 19 6.19 -4.84 15.08
N ALA A 20 6.21 -4.26 16.28
CA ALA A 20 6.06 -5.00 17.54
C ALA A 20 4.71 -5.73 17.63
N THR A 21 3.63 -5.07 17.21
CA THR A 21 2.28 -5.67 17.19
C THR A 21 2.23 -6.88 16.25
N ALA A 22 2.79 -6.74 15.04
CA ALA A 22 2.78 -7.82 14.05
C ALA A 22 3.66 -9.00 14.47
N LEU A 23 4.86 -8.74 14.99
CA LEU A 23 5.76 -9.77 15.55
C LEU A 23 5.10 -10.53 16.69
N THR A 24 4.47 -9.81 17.62
CA THR A 24 3.78 -10.44 18.76
C THR A 24 2.67 -11.37 18.30
N ALA A 25 1.84 -10.93 17.35
CA ALA A 25 0.75 -11.74 16.80
C ALA A 25 1.27 -12.98 16.05
N ALA A 26 2.31 -12.83 15.24
CA ALA A 26 2.95 -13.94 14.53
C ALA A 26 3.52 -15.00 15.49
N ARG A 27 4.22 -14.57 16.54
CA ARG A 27 4.78 -15.46 17.58
C ARG A 27 3.71 -16.16 18.41
N GLN A 28 2.50 -15.61 18.46
CA GLN A 28 1.32 -16.25 19.06
C GLN A 28 0.59 -17.19 18.08
N GLY A 29 1.14 -17.41 16.88
CA GLY A 29 0.58 -18.33 15.88
C GLY A 29 -0.43 -17.69 14.93
N THR A 30 -0.61 -16.37 14.95
CA THR A 30 -1.52 -15.68 14.01
C THR A 30 -0.79 -15.40 12.70
N ARG A 31 -1.31 -15.87 11.56
CA ARG A 31 -0.73 -15.54 10.25
C ARG A 31 -0.91 -14.05 10.00
N THR A 32 0.19 -13.30 9.99
CA THR A 32 0.17 -11.84 10.05
C THR A 32 0.86 -11.24 8.83
N LEU A 33 0.19 -10.26 8.21
CA LEU A 33 0.76 -9.38 7.21
C LEU A 33 0.97 -7.99 7.82
N LEU A 34 2.19 -7.46 7.70
CA LEU A 34 2.56 -6.11 8.10
C LEU A 34 2.77 -5.24 6.86
N LEU A 35 1.94 -4.21 6.70
CA LEU A 35 1.94 -3.32 5.56
C LEU A 35 2.54 -1.96 5.94
N GLY A 36 3.60 -1.55 5.24
CA GLY A 36 4.27 -0.25 5.41
C GLY A 36 3.90 0.74 4.32
N THR A 37 3.92 2.04 4.66
CA THR A 37 3.58 3.15 3.73
C THR A 37 4.72 4.12 3.49
N ASP A 38 5.81 3.98 4.23
CA ASP A 38 6.96 4.88 4.14
C ASP A 38 7.71 4.64 2.82
N ARG A 39 8.32 5.67 2.25
CA ARG A 39 9.22 5.52 1.10
C ARG A 39 10.58 5.03 1.54
N GLU A 40 11.02 5.49 2.70
CA GLU A 40 12.21 4.97 3.36
C GLU A 40 11.90 3.58 3.95
N ASP A 41 12.85 2.64 3.90
CA ASP A 41 12.69 1.28 4.47
C ASP A 41 12.77 1.30 6.01
N THR A 42 12.04 2.19 6.66
CA THR A 42 11.97 2.35 8.12
C THR A 42 11.37 1.09 8.76
N LEU A 43 10.39 0.48 8.09
CA LEU A 43 9.81 -0.80 8.50
C LEU A 43 10.86 -1.92 8.50
N GLY A 44 11.62 -2.06 7.40
CA GLY A 44 12.65 -3.07 7.31
C GLY A 44 13.80 -2.83 8.28
N ALA A 45 14.18 -1.57 8.50
CA ALA A 45 15.13 -1.22 9.54
C ALA A 45 14.64 -1.65 10.94
N ALA A 46 13.36 -1.48 11.26
CA ALA A 46 12.78 -1.92 12.52
C ALA A 46 12.70 -3.45 12.66
N LEU A 47 12.53 -4.18 11.54
CA LEU A 47 12.42 -5.63 11.50
C LEU A 47 13.78 -6.35 11.32
N GLY A 48 14.84 -5.62 10.97
CA GLY A 48 16.15 -6.20 10.63
C GLY A 48 16.17 -6.93 9.28
N VAL A 49 15.22 -6.65 8.38
CA VAL A 49 15.12 -7.26 7.04
C VAL A 49 14.90 -6.19 5.99
N ARG A 50 15.27 -6.45 4.74
CA ARG A 50 14.92 -5.55 3.62
C ARG A 50 13.47 -5.76 3.25
N THR A 51 12.63 -4.72 3.36
CA THR A 51 11.25 -4.78 2.83
C THR A 51 11.20 -4.13 1.45
N GLY A 52 10.14 -4.39 0.69
CA GLY A 52 10.06 -3.94 -0.70
C GLY A 52 8.69 -4.16 -1.35
N PRO A 53 8.64 -3.98 -2.68
CA PRO A 53 7.39 -3.95 -3.45
C PRO A 53 6.66 -5.29 -3.47
N ALA A 54 7.34 -6.38 -3.13
CA ALA A 54 6.76 -7.71 -2.99
C ALA A 54 6.64 -8.09 -1.50
N PRO A 55 5.67 -8.93 -1.12
CA PRO A 55 5.60 -9.50 0.22
C PRO A 55 6.87 -10.32 0.54
N THR A 56 7.52 -9.98 1.65
CA THR A 56 8.77 -10.58 2.11
C THR A 56 8.52 -11.31 3.44
N PRO A 57 8.84 -12.62 3.54
CA PRO A 57 8.83 -13.32 4.81
C PRO A 57 9.83 -12.71 5.79
N VAL A 58 9.40 -12.45 7.03
CA VAL A 58 10.25 -11.86 8.09
C VAL A 58 10.67 -12.94 9.08
N GLU A 59 9.68 -13.65 9.63
CA GLU A 59 9.84 -14.79 10.54
C GLU A 59 8.62 -15.72 10.38
N PRO A 60 8.60 -16.93 10.97
CA PRO A 60 7.45 -17.83 10.86
C PRO A 60 6.13 -17.15 11.24
N GLY A 61 5.19 -17.13 10.29
CA GLY A 61 3.87 -16.50 10.49
C GLY A 61 3.83 -14.98 10.26
N LEU A 62 4.95 -14.32 9.94
CA LEU A 62 5.01 -12.89 9.62
C LEU A 62 5.53 -12.62 8.22
N THR A 63 4.73 -11.92 7.43
CA THR A 63 5.12 -11.34 6.14
C THR A 63 5.09 -9.82 6.25
N ALA A 64 6.09 -9.14 5.71
CA ALA A 64 6.12 -7.68 5.58
C ALA A 64 6.00 -7.27 4.12
N TRP A 65 5.30 -6.19 3.84
CA TRP A 65 5.12 -5.68 2.48
C TRP A 65 5.15 -4.15 2.49
N ARG A 66 5.93 -3.56 1.57
CA ARG A 66 6.01 -2.11 1.35
C ARG A 66 5.79 -1.82 -0.13
N PRO A 67 4.54 -1.59 -0.57
CA PRO A 67 4.23 -1.32 -1.97
C PRO A 67 5.05 -0.15 -2.50
N ASP A 68 5.62 -0.31 -3.70
CA ASP A 68 6.21 0.79 -4.43
C ASP A 68 5.09 1.54 -5.17
N ALA A 69 4.84 2.78 -4.74
CA ALA A 69 3.79 3.61 -5.30
C ALA A 69 4.08 4.06 -6.73
N ALA A 70 5.35 4.31 -7.05
CA ALA A 70 5.77 4.72 -8.39
C ALA A 70 5.59 3.56 -9.36
N GLN A 71 6.07 2.38 -8.99
CA GLN A 71 5.87 1.18 -9.79
C GLN A 71 4.38 0.84 -9.91
N GLY A 72 3.64 0.89 -8.81
CA GLY A 72 2.21 0.60 -8.81
C GLY A 72 1.40 1.57 -9.69
N PHE A 73 1.81 2.84 -9.77
CA PHE A 73 1.21 3.81 -10.67
C PHE A 73 1.51 3.51 -12.14
N ARG A 74 2.78 3.20 -12.47
CA ARG A 74 3.19 2.80 -13.83
C ARG A 74 2.43 1.56 -14.30
N ASP A 75 2.34 0.54 -13.46
CA ASP A 75 1.63 -0.71 -13.77
C ASP A 75 0.13 -0.45 -14.02
N ALA A 76 -0.49 0.38 -13.18
CA ALA A 76 -1.90 0.74 -13.32
C ALA A 76 -2.18 1.52 -14.62
N LEU A 77 -1.29 2.45 -15.00
CA LEU A 77 -1.44 3.21 -16.23
C LEU A 77 -1.20 2.33 -17.46
N ALA A 78 -0.16 1.50 -17.47
CA ALA A 78 0.08 0.53 -18.54
C ALA A 78 -1.14 -0.37 -18.76
N ALA A 79 -1.69 -0.95 -17.68
CA ALA A 79 -2.89 -1.77 -17.76
C ALA A 79 -4.14 -1.01 -18.23
N LEU A 80 -4.22 0.30 -17.99
CA LEU A 80 -5.31 1.14 -18.51
C LEU A 80 -5.14 1.40 -20.01
N GLN A 81 -3.92 1.70 -20.45
CA GLN A 81 -3.59 1.91 -21.86
C GLN A 81 -3.87 0.64 -22.68
N ASP A 82 -3.52 -0.54 -22.17
CA ASP A 82 -3.81 -1.80 -22.84
C ASP A 82 -5.31 -2.07 -22.98
N ARG A 83 -6.09 -1.75 -21.94
CA ARG A 83 -7.56 -1.85 -21.99
C ARG A 83 -8.19 -0.83 -22.94
N ALA A 84 -7.56 0.32 -23.13
CA ALA A 84 -8.03 1.39 -24.00
C ALA A 84 -7.34 1.40 -25.38
N ALA A 85 -6.55 0.38 -25.70
CA ALA A 85 -5.66 0.37 -26.87
C ALA A 85 -6.41 0.70 -28.17
N SER A 86 -7.56 0.06 -28.39
CA SER A 86 -8.38 0.32 -29.59
C SER A 86 -8.89 1.75 -29.68
N ALA A 87 -9.23 2.38 -28.54
CA ALA A 87 -9.69 3.76 -28.52
C ALA A 87 -8.53 4.75 -28.73
N LEU A 88 -7.35 4.45 -28.18
CA LEU A 88 -6.14 5.26 -28.38
C LEU A 88 -5.70 5.22 -29.85
N ASP A 89 -5.70 4.03 -30.47
CA ASP A 89 -5.36 3.86 -31.88
C ASP A 89 -6.31 4.64 -32.80
N LEU A 90 -7.62 4.62 -32.51
CA LEU A 90 -8.62 5.40 -33.26
C LEU A 90 -8.43 6.91 -33.13
N LEU A 91 -7.95 7.39 -31.98
CA LEU A 91 -7.67 8.80 -31.71
C LEU A 91 -6.27 9.23 -32.19
N GLY A 92 -5.46 8.30 -32.72
CA GLY A 92 -4.07 8.55 -33.09
C GLY A 92 -3.17 8.91 -31.91
N ALA A 93 -3.56 8.53 -30.69
CA ALA A 93 -2.81 8.85 -29.48
C ALA A 93 -1.67 7.84 -29.26
N SER A 94 -0.46 8.35 -29.05
CA SER A 94 0.70 7.53 -28.68
C SER A 94 0.60 7.05 -27.24
N ARG A 95 1.00 5.79 -26.99
CA ARG A 95 1.14 5.26 -25.64
C ARG A 95 2.27 6.00 -24.91
N LEU A 96 2.07 6.25 -23.62
CA LEU A 96 3.07 6.84 -22.74
C LEU A 96 4.06 5.76 -22.29
N ASP A 97 5.36 6.08 -22.36
CA ASP A 97 6.42 5.23 -21.84
C ASP A 97 6.34 5.20 -20.29
N PRO A 98 6.22 4.02 -19.66
CA PRO A 98 6.18 3.91 -18.21
C PRO A 98 7.35 4.59 -17.49
N GLU A 99 8.56 4.57 -18.06
CA GLU A 99 9.76 5.12 -17.42
C GLU A 99 9.79 6.66 -17.45
N GLU A 100 9.03 7.29 -18.34
CA GLU A 100 8.87 8.74 -18.41
C GLU A 100 7.79 9.27 -17.45
N LEU A 101 7.04 8.37 -16.80
CA LEU A 101 5.94 8.74 -15.92
C LEU A 101 6.43 9.08 -14.51
N THR A 102 6.25 10.34 -14.16
CA THR A 102 6.36 10.77 -12.77
C THR A 102 5.07 10.38 -12.01
N PRO A 103 5.17 9.77 -10.81
CA PRO A 103 3.99 9.42 -10.02
C PRO A 103 3.14 10.66 -9.73
N LEU A 104 1.82 10.54 -9.94
CA LEU A 104 0.89 11.62 -9.64
C LEU A 104 0.83 11.90 -8.13
N PRO A 105 0.51 13.15 -7.73
CA PRO A 105 0.13 13.44 -6.35
C PRO A 105 -0.95 12.46 -5.86
N GLY A 106 -0.73 11.84 -4.70
CA GLY A 106 -1.64 10.82 -4.15
C GLY A 106 -1.37 9.38 -4.62
N ALA A 107 -0.39 9.14 -5.49
CA ALA A 107 -0.02 7.77 -5.90
C ALA A 107 0.35 6.87 -4.71
N ASP A 108 1.06 7.40 -3.70
CA ASP A 108 1.38 6.66 -2.47
C ASP A 108 0.11 6.18 -1.74
N ASP A 109 -0.88 7.07 -1.63
CA ASP A 109 -2.12 6.79 -0.91
C ASP A 109 -2.97 5.75 -1.67
N LEU A 110 -3.02 5.86 -3.01
CA LEU A 110 -3.68 4.87 -3.87
C LEU A 110 -2.98 3.51 -3.83
N ALA A 111 -1.65 3.49 -3.83
CA ALA A 111 -0.87 2.26 -3.74
C ALA A 111 -1.15 1.53 -2.42
N LEU A 112 -1.26 2.27 -1.31
CA LEU A 112 -1.66 1.71 -0.03
C LEU A 112 -3.09 1.15 -0.07
N LEU A 113 -4.07 1.93 -0.57
CA LEU A 113 -5.46 1.46 -0.67
C LEU A 113 -5.58 0.21 -1.54
N ARG A 114 -4.82 0.13 -2.62
CA ARG A 114 -4.75 -1.06 -3.47
C ARG A 114 -4.16 -2.24 -2.73
N ALA A 115 -3.03 -2.06 -2.02
CA ALA A 115 -2.41 -3.12 -1.23
C ALA A 115 -3.31 -3.62 -0.11
N LEU A 116 -4.05 -2.72 0.57
CA LEU A 116 -5.07 -3.09 1.56
C LEU A 116 -6.16 -3.96 0.95
N ARG A 117 -6.66 -3.60 -0.24
CA ARG A 117 -7.66 -4.39 -0.97
C ARG A 117 -7.11 -5.75 -1.37
N GLU A 118 -5.89 -5.82 -1.91
CA GLU A 118 -5.25 -7.07 -2.33
C GLU A 118 -5.02 -8.00 -1.14
N ALA A 119 -4.52 -7.47 -0.02
CA ALA A 119 -4.37 -8.22 1.23
C ALA A 119 -5.71 -8.79 1.72
N ALA A 120 -6.78 -7.98 1.65
CA ALA A 120 -8.12 -8.40 2.08
C ALA A 120 -8.73 -9.48 1.19
N LEU A 121 -8.53 -9.39 -0.14
CA LEU A 121 -9.07 -10.36 -1.10
C LEU A 121 -8.27 -11.66 -1.16
N ALA A 122 -6.98 -11.63 -0.84
CA ALA A 122 -6.15 -12.83 -0.88
C ALA A 122 -6.52 -13.85 0.21
N GLU A 123 -7.12 -13.39 1.33
CA GLU A 123 -7.51 -14.22 2.48
C GLU A 123 -6.39 -15.13 3.03
N ALA A 124 -5.13 -14.78 2.74
CA ALA A 124 -3.95 -15.57 3.09
C ALA A 124 -3.49 -15.38 4.54
N HIS A 125 -3.96 -14.32 5.21
CA HIS A 125 -3.54 -13.92 6.54
C HIS A 125 -4.77 -13.73 7.45
N ASP A 126 -4.59 -14.01 8.73
CA ASP A 126 -5.61 -13.85 9.76
C ASP A 126 -5.65 -12.41 10.31
N LEU A 127 -4.48 -11.76 10.34
CA LEU A 127 -4.27 -10.39 10.80
C LEU A 127 -3.52 -9.55 9.76
N LEU A 128 -4.04 -8.36 9.48
CA LEU A 128 -3.35 -7.30 8.74
C LEU A 128 -3.03 -6.14 9.69
N VAL A 129 -1.75 -5.85 9.88
CA VAL A 129 -1.28 -4.67 10.63
C VAL A 129 -0.79 -3.64 9.60
N VAL A 130 -1.29 -2.41 9.71
CA VAL A 130 -0.99 -1.34 8.75
C VAL A 130 -0.34 -0.18 9.47
N ASP A 131 0.89 0.12 9.06
CA ASP A 131 1.63 1.29 9.50
C ASP A 131 1.21 2.51 8.65
N LEU A 132 0.12 3.18 9.03
CA LEU A 132 -0.48 4.31 8.29
C LEU A 132 0.23 5.65 8.49
N PRO A 133 0.37 6.55 7.49
CA PRO A 133 1.02 7.86 7.66
C PRO A 133 0.50 8.69 8.85
N PRO A 134 1.18 9.81 9.23
CA PRO A 134 0.73 10.65 10.34
C PRO A 134 -0.77 11.00 10.28
N ALA A 135 -1.40 11.11 11.45
CA ALA A 135 -2.86 11.10 11.59
C ALA A 135 -3.64 12.01 10.62
N PRO A 136 -3.24 13.27 10.35
CA PRO A 136 -3.94 14.10 9.37
C PRO A 136 -3.98 13.48 7.96
N ARG A 137 -2.86 12.92 7.50
CA ARG A 137 -2.76 12.25 6.19
C ARG A 137 -3.48 10.91 6.19
N ALA A 138 -3.39 10.14 7.27
CA ALA A 138 -4.12 8.87 7.39
C ALA A 138 -5.63 9.06 7.32
N LEU A 139 -6.18 10.06 8.01
CA LEU A 139 -7.62 10.36 7.97
C LEU A 139 -8.05 10.78 6.56
N ALA A 140 -7.27 11.63 5.88
CA ALA A 140 -7.55 12.00 4.49
C ALA A 140 -7.53 10.79 3.54
N LEU A 141 -6.54 9.90 3.69
CA LEU A 141 -6.43 8.66 2.92
C LEU A 141 -7.64 7.75 3.12
N LEU A 142 -8.09 7.56 4.36
CA LEU A 142 -9.24 6.71 4.67
C LEU A 142 -10.57 7.31 4.18
N ALA A 143 -10.67 8.63 4.10
CA ALA A 143 -11.84 9.33 3.56
C ALA A 143 -11.86 9.36 2.02
N ALA A 144 -10.72 9.24 1.36
CA ALA A 144 -10.57 9.43 -0.09
C ALA A 144 -11.53 8.61 -0.97
N PRO A 145 -11.79 7.31 -0.70
CA PRO A 145 -12.73 6.53 -1.52
C PRO A 145 -14.15 7.09 -1.52
N GLU A 146 -14.59 7.63 -0.38
CA GLU A 146 -15.92 8.20 -0.22
C GLU A 146 -16.02 9.59 -0.86
N GLU A 147 -14.99 10.43 -0.69
CA GLU A 147 -14.90 11.73 -1.37
C GLU A 147 -14.92 11.57 -2.90
N LEU A 148 -14.17 10.59 -3.44
CA LEU A 148 -14.19 10.29 -4.87
C LEU A 148 -15.60 9.89 -5.35
N ARG A 149 -16.29 9.00 -4.62
CA ARG A 149 -17.66 8.60 -4.97
C ARG A 149 -18.63 9.78 -4.97
N ARG A 150 -18.48 10.71 -4.03
CA ARG A 150 -19.30 11.93 -3.99
C ARG A 150 -18.99 12.86 -5.16
N GLY A 151 -17.72 13.02 -5.51
CA GLY A 151 -17.29 13.82 -6.66
C GLY A 151 -17.83 13.30 -7.98
N LEU A 152 -17.80 11.98 -8.20
CA LEU A 152 -18.28 11.34 -9.44
C LEU A 152 -19.82 11.33 -9.59
N ARG A 153 -20.57 11.62 -8.51
CA ARG A 153 -22.03 11.72 -8.54
C ARG A 153 -22.53 13.13 -8.87
N ARG A 154 -21.65 14.13 -8.90
CA ARG A 154 -21.96 15.50 -9.29
C ARG A 154 -21.66 15.69 -10.76
#